data_AF-A0A1W9RFG0-F1
#
_entry.id   AF-A0A1W9RFG0-F1
#
_cell.length_a   1.000
_cell.length_b   1.000
_cell.length_c   1.000
_cell.angle_alpha   90.00
_cell.angle_beta   90.00
_cell.angle_gamma   90.00
#
_symmetry.space_group_name_H-M   'P 1'
#
loop_
_entity.id
_entity.type
_entity.pdbx_description
1 polymer ?
#
loop_
_entity_poly.entity_id
_entity_poly.type
_entity_poly.pdbx_seq_one_letter_code
_entity_poly.pdbx_strand_id
1 'polypeptide(L)'
;EFGYSTFRRTLGTPKKGDSIYEGFSEATQAKYLARFFMLHLANEIKAAFQYDFQNDGFPGSKRGIKHPEGNFGMVKHSKENYEPKPAFYTIQRMASLFCDPVKLFKDGFAVTANPDRYLDSKNWKYIEASMVWDGQEIQSLNRVEKYLFENTETGEVMLVLWNAVRSSDRQDLLSDVTLDTADYAGFSGIDIMTGKSFKVNASVKDGKTVFKDVVIPDYPVIIRMMPKK
;
A
#
# COMPACT_ATOMS: atom_id res chain seq x y z
N GLU A 1 -6.45 -7.26 -12.71
CA GLU A 1 -5.97 -5.91 -13.10
C GLU A 1 -6.22 -4.96 -11.95
N PHE A 2 -5.24 -4.13 -11.61
CA PHE A 2 -5.38 -3.11 -10.55
C PHE A 2 -5.32 -1.74 -11.22
N GLY A 3 -6.45 -1.07 -11.31
CA GLY A 3 -6.53 0.22 -11.97
C GLY A 3 -7.67 1.08 -11.49
N TYR A 4 -7.57 2.35 -11.85
CA TYR A 4 -8.69 3.26 -11.77
C TYR A 4 -9.69 2.83 -12.83
N SER A 5 -10.81 2.25 -12.44
CA SER A 5 -11.98 2.22 -13.32
C SER A 5 -12.95 3.28 -12.83
N THR A 6 -13.65 3.98 -13.73
CA THR A 6 -14.90 4.67 -13.33
C THR A 6 -16.12 3.80 -13.58
N PHE A 7 -15.90 2.60 -14.12
CA PHE A 7 -16.95 1.62 -14.34
C PHE A 7 -17.43 1.11 -12.99
N ARG A 8 -18.74 1.20 -12.75
CA ARG A 8 -19.39 0.49 -11.66
C ARG A 8 -20.20 -0.65 -12.23
N ARG A 9 -19.99 -1.85 -11.70
CA ARG A 9 -20.91 -2.96 -11.93
C ARG A 9 -22.32 -2.52 -11.50
N THR A 10 -23.23 -2.46 -12.44
CA THR A 10 -24.66 -2.31 -12.16
C THR A 10 -25.39 -3.50 -12.80
N LEU A 11 -26.44 -3.99 -12.14
CA LEU A 11 -27.39 -4.94 -12.71
C LEU A 11 -28.04 -4.25 -13.92
N GLY A 12 -27.46 -4.40 -15.11
CA GLY A 12 -27.89 -3.70 -16.33
C GLY A 12 -26.77 -3.33 -17.31
N THR A 13 -25.49 -3.62 -17.01
CA THR A 13 -24.39 -3.32 -17.95
C THR A 13 -24.39 -4.23 -19.18
N PRO A 14 -23.85 -3.77 -20.33
CA PRO A 14 -24.07 -4.38 -21.65
C PRO A 14 -23.61 -5.84 -21.80
N LYS A 15 -22.79 -6.35 -20.86
CA LYS A 15 -22.29 -7.73 -20.82
C LYS A 15 -22.85 -8.55 -19.65
N LYS A 16 -24.04 -8.22 -19.13
CA LYS A 16 -24.70 -8.99 -18.05
C LYS A 16 -23.79 -9.33 -16.84
N GLY A 17 -22.79 -8.51 -16.54
CA GLY A 17 -21.90 -8.72 -15.40
C GLY A 17 -20.69 -9.63 -15.62
N ASP A 18 -20.26 -9.89 -16.87
CA ASP A 18 -19.05 -10.68 -17.16
C ASP A 18 -17.73 -10.00 -16.74
N SER A 19 -17.74 -8.70 -16.47
CA SER A 19 -16.58 -7.95 -16.00
C SER A 19 -16.68 -7.60 -14.52
N ILE A 20 -15.64 -7.97 -13.75
CA ILE A 20 -15.55 -7.82 -12.28
C ILE A 20 -14.92 -6.48 -11.85
N TYR A 21 -14.93 -5.46 -12.70
CA TYR A 21 -14.29 -4.17 -12.40
C TYR A 21 -15.13 -3.33 -11.45
N GLU A 22 -14.48 -2.83 -10.40
CA GLU A 22 -15.04 -1.82 -9.50
C GLU A 22 -14.48 -0.43 -9.80
N GLY A 23 -15.33 0.56 -9.55
CA GLY A 23 -15.03 1.95 -9.81
C GLY A 23 -14.19 2.54 -8.67
N PHE A 24 -12.89 2.72 -8.88
CA PHE A 24 -11.98 3.32 -7.89
C PHE A 24 -11.67 4.78 -8.22
N SER A 25 -10.93 5.48 -7.36
CA SER A 25 -10.28 6.76 -7.67
C SER A 25 -8.82 6.53 -8.07
N GLU A 26 -8.18 7.50 -8.74
CA GLU A 26 -6.74 7.40 -9.06
C GLU A 26 -5.86 7.29 -7.79
N ALA A 27 -6.26 7.95 -6.71
CA ALA A 27 -5.61 7.80 -5.42
C ALA A 27 -5.75 6.37 -4.88
N THR A 28 -6.93 5.75 -5.02
CA THR A 28 -7.15 4.36 -4.61
C THR A 28 -6.34 3.38 -5.46
N GLN A 29 -6.23 3.62 -6.78
CA GLN A 29 -5.33 2.85 -7.65
C GLN A 29 -3.90 2.90 -7.12
N ALA A 30 -3.38 4.08 -6.79
CA ALA A 30 -2.02 4.24 -6.28
C ALA A 30 -1.79 3.45 -4.97
N LYS A 31 -2.73 3.56 -4.02
CA LYS A 31 -2.67 2.82 -2.75
C LYS A 31 -2.64 1.30 -2.97
N TYR A 32 -3.54 0.77 -3.77
CA TYR A 32 -3.59 -0.67 -4.02
C TYR A 32 -2.39 -1.16 -4.81
N LEU A 33 -1.90 -0.38 -5.77
CA LEU A 33 -0.71 -0.73 -6.52
C LEU A 33 0.53 -0.77 -5.62
N ALA A 34 0.64 0.15 -4.66
CA ALA A 34 1.70 0.13 -3.67
C ALA A 34 1.66 -1.14 -2.82
N ARG A 35 0.49 -1.47 -2.26
CA ARG A 35 0.31 -2.69 -1.46
C ARG A 35 0.61 -3.94 -2.29
N PHE A 36 0.15 -3.99 -3.54
CA PHE A 36 0.37 -5.11 -4.45
C PHE A 36 1.86 -5.37 -4.65
N PHE A 37 2.63 -4.36 -5.06
CA PHE A 37 4.07 -4.54 -5.26
C PHE A 37 4.84 -4.77 -3.96
N MET A 38 4.43 -4.20 -2.83
CA MET A 38 5.04 -4.53 -1.53
C MET A 38 4.85 -6.00 -1.17
N LEU A 39 3.66 -6.56 -1.40
CA LEU A 39 3.40 -7.97 -1.20
C LEU A 39 4.24 -8.85 -2.15
N HIS A 40 4.48 -8.42 -3.38
CA HIS A 40 5.37 -9.13 -4.30
C HIS A 40 6.81 -9.15 -3.80
N LEU A 41 7.33 -8.01 -3.35
CA LEU A 41 8.65 -7.91 -2.74
C LEU A 41 8.77 -8.78 -1.48
N ALA A 42 7.75 -8.73 -0.61
CA ALA A 42 7.71 -9.51 0.63
C ALA A 42 7.59 -11.02 0.43
N ASN A 43 7.06 -11.46 -0.72
CA ASN A 43 7.00 -12.87 -1.11
C ASN A 43 8.10 -13.25 -2.10
N GLU A 44 9.08 -12.37 -2.30
CA GLU A 44 10.24 -12.59 -3.19
C GLU A 44 9.85 -13.00 -4.62
N ILE A 45 8.73 -12.45 -5.11
CA ILE A 45 8.30 -12.69 -6.48
C ILE A 45 9.32 -12.09 -7.44
N LYS A 46 9.87 -12.92 -8.32
CA LYS A 46 10.98 -12.55 -9.22
C LYS A 46 10.63 -11.49 -10.25
N ALA A 47 9.37 -11.46 -10.70
CA ALA A 47 8.89 -10.50 -11.68
C ALA A 47 7.38 -10.29 -11.52
N ALA A 48 6.96 -9.03 -11.55
CA ALA A 48 5.57 -8.62 -11.58
C ALA A 48 5.42 -7.45 -12.56
N PHE A 49 4.41 -7.50 -13.41
CA PHE A 49 4.18 -6.49 -14.44
C PHE A 49 2.86 -5.77 -14.16
N GLN A 50 2.92 -4.44 -14.05
CA GLN A 50 1.71 -3.64 -13.94
C GLN A 50 1.01 -3.56 -15.29
N TYR A 51 -0.24 -4.02 -15.33
CA TYR A 51 -1.16 -3.74 -16.42
C TYR A 51 -1.99 -2.48 -16.11
N ASP A 52 -1.81 -1.37 -16.84
CA ASP A 52 -0.82 -1.10 -17.88
C ASP A 52 -0.08 0.21 -17.59
N PHE A 53 0.83 0.60 -18.49
CA PHE A 53 1.61 1.81 -18.31
C PHE A 53 0.78 3.06 -18.61
N GLN A 54 0.03 3.06 -19.72
CA GLN A 54 -0.70 4.22 -20.23
C GLN A 54 -2.18 3.89 -20.38
N ASN A 55 -3.06 4.81 -19.99
CA ASN A 55 -4.48 4.70 -20.27
C ASN A 55 -4.73 4.46 -21.76
N ASP A 56 -5.56 3.46 -22.05
CA ASP A 56 -6.14 3.21 -23.38
C ASP A 56 -7.18 4.25 -23.81
N GLY A 57 -7.74 4.96 -22.83
CA GLY A 57 -8.89 5.83 -22.96
C GLY A 57 -8.56 7.30 -22.77
N PHE A 58 -9.31 8.15 -23.46
CA PHE A 58 -9.35 9.60 -23.24
C PHE A 58 -10.79 10.14 -23.43
N PRO A 59 -11.12 11.37 -22.97
CA PRO A 59 -12.44 11.95 -23.14
C PRO A 59 -12.90 11.94 -24.61
N GLY A 60 -14.09 11.37 -24.87
CA GLY A 60 -14.66 11.26 -26.22
C GLY A 60 -14.22 10.04 -27.04
N SER A 61 -13.29 9.22 -26.55
CA SER A 61 -12.89 7.97 -27.22
C SER A 61 -13.85 6.80 -26.97
N LYS A 62 -13.77 5.73 -27.80
CA LYS A 62 -14.54 4.48 -27.59
C LYS A 62 -14.23 3.81 -26.25
N ARG A 63 -12.98 3.91 -25.79
CA ARG A 63 -12.53 3.50 -24.46
C ARG A 63 -12.49 4.68 -23.48
N GLY A 64 -13.38 5.66 -23.63
CA GLY A 64 -13.38 6.87 -22.81
C GLY A 64 -13.61 6.61 -21.32
N ILE A 65 -13.77 7.69 -20.54
CA ILE A 65 -13.72 7.67 -19.06
C ILE A 65 -14.53 6.53 -18.42
N LYS A 66 -15.74 6.23 -18.93
CA LYS A 66 -16.65 5.20 -18.39
C LYS A 66 -16.36 3.76 -18.82
N HIS A 67 -15.40 3.56 -19.73
CA HIS A 67 -15.02 2.24 -20.20
C HIS A 67 -14.12 1.55 -19.17
N PRO A 68 -14.35 0.26 -18.86
CA PRO A 68 -13.57 -0.46 -17.86
C PRO A 68 -12.06 -0.43 -18.14
N GLU A 69 -11.68 -0.75 -19.39
CA GLU A 69 -10.27 -0.77 -19.83
C GLU A 69 -9.62 0.61 -20.03
N GLY A 70 -10.40 1.70 -20.02
CA GLY A 70 -9.89 2.99 -20.50
C GLY A 70 -8.84 3.64 -19.60
N ASN A 71 -8.67 3.15 -18.38
CA ASN A 71 -8.17 3.97 -17.28
C ASN A 71 -7.15 3.25 -16.35
N PHE A 72 -6.66 2.07 -16.75
CA PHE A 72 -5.72 1.26 -15.96
C PHE A 72 -4.31 1.82 -15.88
N GLY A 73 -3.94 2.73 -16.79
CA GLY A 73 -2.58 3.26 -16.89
C GLY A 73 -2.07 3.93 -15.63
N MET A 74 -0.76 3.99 -15.47
CA MET A 74 -0.10 4.89 -14.52
C MET A 74 0.07 6.30 -15.08
N VAL A 75 0.00 6.47 -16.40
CA VAL A 75 -0.05 7.77 -17.07
C VAL A 75 -1.32 7.90 -17.91
N LYS A 76 -1.76 9.14 -18.14
CA LYS A 76 -2.88 9.43 -19.04
C LYS A 76 -2.55 9.09 -20.49
N HIS A 77 -3.58 9.02 -21.32
CA HIS A 77 -3.41 8.74 -22.74
C HIS A 77 -2.59 9.86 -23.42
N SER A 78 -1.94 9.57 -24.56
CA SER A 78 -1.11 10.55 -25.30
C SER A 78 -1.84 11.85 -25.68
N LYS A 79 -3.16 11.77 -25.92
CA LYS A 79 -4.06 12.91 -26.17
C LYS A 79 -4.29 13.82 -24.95
N GLU A 80 -3.92 13.34 -23.77
CA GLU A 80 -3.89 14.05 -22.50
C GLU A 80 -2.43 14.27 -22.05
N ASN A 81 -1.50 14.37 -23.02
CA ASN A 81 -0.08 14.71 -22.83
C ASN A 81 0.71 13.75 -21.91
N TYR A 82 0.28 12.49 -21.78
CA TYR A 82 0.93 11.52 -20.89
C TYR A 82 1.04 11.99 -19.43
N GLU A 83 0.08 12.80 -18.96
CA GLU A 83 0.09 13.31 -17.59
C GLU A 83 0.23 12.16 -16.57
N PRO A 84 1.22 12.19 -15.66
CA PRO A 84 1.39 11.14 -14.66
C PRO A 84 0.25 11.13 -13.65
N LYS A 85 -0.31 9.94 -13.38
CA LYS A 85 -1.29 9.73 -12.31
C LYS A 85 -0.56 9.51 -10.97
N PRO A 86 -1.24 9.64 -9.81
CA PRO A 86 -0.65 9.34 -8.50
C PRO A 86 0.06 7.97 -8.41
N ALA A 87 -0.42 6.97 -9.16
CA ALA A 87 0.20 5.64 -9.24
C ALA A 87 1.62 5.68 -9.82
N PHE A 88 1.90 6.53 -10.81
CA PHE A 88 3.23 6.68 -11.39
C PHE A 88 4.25 7.13 -10.34
N TYR A 89 3.95 8.20 -9.60
CA TYR A 89 4.84 8.72 -8.57
C TYR A 89 5.04 7.74 -7.42
N THR A 90 3.99 7.02 -7.04
CA THR A 90 4.06 5.98 -6.01
C THR A 90 5.05 4.87 -6.42
N ILE A 91 4.93 4.36 -7.63
CA ILE A 91 5.80 3.28 -8.13
C ILE A 91 7.21 3.78 -8.37
N GLN A 92 7.39 5.02 -8.83
CA GLN A 92 8.71 5.65 -8.90
C GLN A 92 9.40 5.66 -7.53
N ARG A 93 8.70 6.08 -6.47
CA ARG A 93 9.28 6.11 -5.12
C ARG A 93 9.56 4.72 -4.58
N MET A 94 8.66 3.76 -4.80
CA MET A 94 8.90 2.37 -4.41
C MET A 94 10.14 1.81 -5.11
N ALA A 95 10.26 2.00 -6.42
CA ALA A 95 11.43 1.58 -7.17
C ALA A 95 12.72 2.23 -6.63
N SER A 96 12.67 3.51 -6.26
CA SER A 96 13.85 4.20 -5.70
C SER A 96 14.27 3.72 -4.31
N LEU A 97 13.35 3.15 -3.53
CA LEU A 97 13.60 2.72 -2.15
C LEU A 97 13.90 1.22 -2.05
N PHE A 98 13.36 0.40 -2.95
CA PHE A 98 13.44 -1.06 -2.88
C PHE A 98 14.14 -1.68 -4.10
N CYS A 99 14.88 -0.90 -4.88
CA CYS A 99 15.79 -1.47 -5.87
C CYS A 99 17.00 -2.12 -5.18
N ASP A 100 17.75 -2.91 -5.95
CA ASP A 100 19.02 -3.47 -5.48
C ASP A 100 19.93 -2.35 -4.91
N PRO A 101 20.63 -2.59 -3.78
CA PRO A 101 20.83 -3.88 -3.11
C PRO A 101 19.78 -4.23 -2.02
N VAL A 102 18.61 -3.61 -2.01
CA VAL A 102 17.60 -3.83 -0.95
C VAL A 102 16.92 -5.18 -1.10
N LYS A 103 16.85 -5.96 0.00
CA LYS A 103 16.24 -7.29 0.06
C LYS A 103 15.33 -7.44 1.26
N LEU A 104 14.44 -8.43 1.22
CA LEU A 104 13.64 -8.81 2.38
C LEU A 104 14.56 -9.26 3.53
N PHE A 105 14.41 -8.65 4.70
CA PHE A 105 15.22 -8.97 5.88
C PHE A 105 14.59 -10.13 6.66
N LYS A 106 14.75 -11.35 6.13
CA LYS A 106 14.10 -12.58 6.64
C LYS A 106 14.46 -12.90 8.08
N ASP A 107 15.75 -12.79 8.40
CA ASP A 107 16.29 -13.10 9.73
C ASP A 107 16.37 -11.86 10.62
N GLY A 108 15.54 -10.85 10.32
CA GLY A 108 15.41 -9.64 11.11
C GLY A 108 14.74 -9.90 12.47
N PHE A 109 14.41 -8.82 13.15
CA PHE A 109 13.76 -8.83 14.46
C PHE A 109 12.24 -8.81 14.34
N ALA A 110 11.56 -9.26 15.40
CA ALA A 110 10.11 -9.19 15.47
C ALA A 110 9.62 -7.73 15.56
N VAL A 111 8.48 -7.45 14.89
CA VAL A 111 7.81 -6.14 14.92
C VAL A 111 6.38 -6.34 15.37
N THR A 112 5.98 -5.60 16.41
CA THR A 112 4.60 -5.60 16.93
C THR A 112 3.98 -4.22 16.82
N ALA A 113 2.67 -4.16 16.59
CA ALA A 113 1.90 -2.93 16.62
C ALA A 113 0.80 -3.09 17.67
N ASN A 114 0.54 -2.06 18.48
CA ASN A 114 -0.53 -2.06 19.46
C ASN A 114 -1.26 -0.70 19.47
N PRO A 115 -2.55 -0.65 19.10
CA PRO A 115 -3.33 -1.77 18.57
C PRO A 115 -2.82 -2.24 17.20
N ASP A 116 -2.99 -3.53 16.86
CA ASP A 116 -2.64 -4.06 15.53
C ASP A 116 -3.81 -4.02 14.54
N ARG A 117 -4.99 -3.66 15.01
CA ARG A 117 -6.27 -3.61 14.27
C ARG A 117 -7.18 -2.60 14.95
N TYR A 118 -8.22 -2.16 14.26
CA TYR A 118 -9.21 -1.34 14.96
C TYR A 118 -9.99 -2.17 15.99
N LEU A 119 -10.18 -1.61 17.19
CA LEU A 119 -10.96 -2.24 18.26
C LEU A 119 -12.45 -2.19 17.97
N ASP A 120 -13.19 -3.27 18.21
CA ASP A 120 -14.63 -3.29 17.98
C ASP A 120 -15.36 -2.11 18.64
N SER A 121 -16.18 -1.41 17.86
CA SER A 121 -16.97 -0.28 18.33
C SER A 121 -18.40 -0.38 17.81
N LYS A 122 -19.36 -0.22 18.72
CA LYS A 122 -20.79 -0.19 18.40
C LYS A 122 -21.18 0.94 17.44
N ASN A 123 -20.33 1.96 17.33
CA ASN A 123 -20.55 3.13 16.47
C ASN A 123 -19.99 2.93 15.06
N TRP A 124 -19.26 1.84 14.80
CA TRP A 124 -18.66 1.59 13.49
C TRP A 124 -19.57 0.68 12.67
N LYS A 125 -20.22 1.29 11.68
CA LYS A 125 -21.27 0.62 10.89
C LYS A 125 -20.77 -0.38 9.84
N TYR A 126 -19.48 -0.42 9.53
CA TYR A 126 -19.04 -1.12 8.32
C TYR A 126 -17.59 -1.57 8.40
N ILE A 127 -17.28 -2.66 9.09
CA ILE A 127 -16.26 -3.57 8.56
C ILE A 127 -17.13 -4.61 7.87
N GLU A 128 -17.09 -4.73 6.54
CA GLU A 128 -17.46 -6.02 5.98
C GLU A 128 -16.42 -6.99 6.55
N ALA A 129 -16.75 -7.60 7.69
CA ALA A 129 -15.88 -8.53 8.41
C ALA A 129 -15.38 -9.60 7.44
N SER A 130 -16.22 -9.88 6.45
CA SER A 130 -15.92 -10.66 5.28
C SER A 130 -16.77 -10.27 4.07
N MET A 131 -16.29 -10.64 2.90
CA MET A 131 -17.05 -10.75 1.66
C MET A 131 -17.17 -12.24 1.34
N VAL A 132 -18.37 -12.73 1.02
CA VAL A 132 -18.51 -14.08 0.45
C VAL A 132 -18.28 -13.98 -1.05
N TRP A 133 -17.19 -14.57 -1.54
CA TRP A 133 -16.85 -14.65 -2.96
C TRP A 133 -16.78 -16.13 -3.36
N ASP A 134 -17.58 -16.53 -4.35
CA ASP A 134 -17.69 -17.92 -4.81
C ASP A 134 -17.94 -18.95 -3.68
N GLY A 135 -18.77 -18.57 -2.70
CA GLY A 135 -19.08 -19.42 -1.54
C GLY A 135 -17.99 -19.45 -0.46
N GLN A 136 -16.86 -18.78 -0.69
CA GLN A 136 -15.79 -18.63 0.29
C GLN A 136 -15.90 -17.30 1.03
N GLU A 137 -15.88 -17.36 2.36
CA GLU A 137 -15.77 -16.17 3.20
C GLU A 137 -14.34 -15.61 3.11
N ILE A 138 -14.19 -14.44 2.51
CA ILE A 138 -12.93 -13.68 2.44
C ILE A 138 -12.99 -12.62 3.53
N GLN A 139 -12.31 -12.86 4.64
CA GLN A 139 -12.21 -11.89 5.72
C GLN A 139 -11.34 -10.69 5.32
N SER A 140 -11.75 -9.49 5.73
CA SER A 140 -10.82 -8.36 5.70
C SER A 140 -9.64 -8.69 6.62
N LEU A 141 -8.40 -8.59 6.12
CA LEU A 141 -7.22 -8.83 6.95
C LEU A 141 -7.24 -7.94 8.21
N ASN A 142 -7.77 -6.71 8.07
CA ASN A 142 -8.02 -5.74 9.15
C ASN A 142 -6.92 -5.74 10.22
N ARG A 143 -5.67 -5.70 9.77
CA ARG A 143 -4.50 -5.75 10.62
C ARG A 143 -3.37 -4.92 10.01
N VAL A 144 -2.46 -4.48 10.86
CA VAL A 144 -1.21 -3.86 10.43
C VAL A 144 -0.31 -4.93 9.81
N GLU A 145 -0.07 -4.76 8.52
CA GLU A 145 0.94 -5.47 7.75
C GLU A 145 2.31 -4.83 8.01
N LYS A 146 3.32 -5.68 8.20
CA LYS A 146 4.65 -5.30 8.71
C LYS A 146 5.71 -6.10 7.96
N TYR A 147 6.64 -5.41 7.31
CA TYR A 147 7.72 -6.05 6.57
C TYR A 147 9.04 -5.31 6.81
N LEU A 148 10.13 -6.05 6.98
CA LEU A 148 11.47 -5.50 7.11
C LEU A 148 12.23 -5.75 5.81
N PHE A 149 12.86 -4.71 5.29
CA PHE A 149 13.81 -4.79 4.19
C PHE A 149 15.13 -4.22 4.65
N GLU A 150 16.23 -4.76 4.13
CA GLU A 150 17.58 -4.33 4.44
C GLU A 150 18.30 -3.97 3.14
N ASN A 151 19.00 -2.84 3.14
CA ASN A 151 20.04 -2.57 2.16
C ASN A 151 21.29 -3.36 2.55
N THR A 152 21.62 -4.40 1.78
CA THR A 152 22.70 -5.34 2.15
C THR A 152 24.10 -4.75 2.06
N GLU A 153 24.26 -3.54 1.50
CA GLU A 153 25.56 -2.85 1.45
C GLU A 153 25.76 -1.91 2.63
N THR A 154 24.69 -1.29 3.14
CA THR A 154 24.77 -0.27 4.19
C THR A 154 24.28 -0.76 5.56
N GLY A 155 23.55 -1.88 5.60
CA GLY A 155 22.83 -2.35 6.78
C GLY A 155 21.62 -1.49 7.14
N GLU A 156 21.25 -0.52 6.31
CA GLU A 156 20.04 0.27 6.49
C GLU A 156 18.82 -0.65 6.48
N VAL A 157 17.96 -0.53 7.49
CA VAL A 157 16.70 -1.27 7.57
C VAL A 157 15.52 -0.33 7.31
N MET A 158 14.57 -0.83 6.53
CA MET A 158 13.29 -0.21 6.24
C MET A 158 12.16 -1.06 6.79
N LEU A 159 11.46 -0.53 7.78
CA LEU A 159 10.19 -1.09 8.25
C LEU A 159 9.05 -0.51 7.42
N VAL A 160 8.36 -1.37 6.70
CA VAL A 160 7.15 -1.03 5.93
C VAL A 160 5.91 -1.37 6.76
N LEU A 161 5.00 -0.41 6.90
CA LEU A 161 3.76 -0.54 7.66
C LEU A 161 2.57 -0.10 6.80
N TRP A 162 1.45 -0.84 6.86
CA TRP A 162 0.14 -0.32 6.47
C TRP A 162 -0.96 -1.08 7.18
N ASN A 163 -2.14 -0.51 7.28
CA ASN A 163 -3.32 -1.21 7.76
C ASN A 163 -4.09 -1.83 6.59
N ALA A 164 -4.31 -3.14 6.62
CA ALA A 164 -4.93 -3.92 5.55
C ALA A 164 -6.47 -3.82 5.54
N VAL A 165 -6.99 -2.60 5.67
CA VAL A 165 -8.39 -2.26 5.40
C VAL A 165 -8.56 -1.79 3.95
N ARG A 166 -9.79 -1.81 3.41
CA ARG A 166 -10.03 -1.26 2.08
C ARG A 166 -9.73 0.25 2.07
N SER A 167 -9.32 0.75 0.91
CA SER A 167 -9.01 2.16 0.74
C SER A 167 -10.19 3.03 1.13
N SER A 168 -9.98 4.02 2.01
CA SER A 168 -10.99 4.97 2.49
C SER A 168 -12.10 4.41 3.39
N ASP A 169 -12.06 3.13 3.77
CA ASP A 169 -13.06 2.55 4.68
C ASP A 169 -12.88 3.06 6.13
N ARG A 170 -11.68 3.50 6.49
CA ARG A 170 -11.31 3.93 7.84
C ARG A 170 -10.32 5.08 7.83
N GLN A 171 -10.32 5.84 8.94
CA GLN A 171 -9.24 6.77 9.30
C GLN A 171 -7.96 6.01 9.59
N ASP A 172 -6.80 6.62 9.43
CA ASP A 172 -5.51 6.00 9.75
C ASP A 172 -5.46 5.44 11.18
N LEU A 173 -4.81 4.29 11.34
CA LEU A 173 -4.67 3.65 12.65
C LEU A 173 -3.51 4.29 13.40
N LEU A 174 -3.78 4.84 14.58
CA LEU A 174 -2.74 5.30 15.49
C LEU A 174 -2.25 4.11 16.33
N SER A 175 -0.97 3.78 16.26
CA SER A 175 -0.40 2.61 16.95
C SER A 175 0.95 2.90 17.56
N ASP A 176 1.23 2.27 18.70
CA ASP A 176 2.60 2.09 19.16
C ASP A 176 3.22 0.91 18.40
N VAL A 177 4.43 1.09 17.88
CA VAL A 177 5.17 0.05 17.14
C VAL A 177 6.42 -0.32 17.91
N THR A 178 6.60 -1.59 18.23
CA THR A 178 7.77 -2.08 18.98
C THR A 178 8.60 -3.00 18.10
N LEU A 179 9.91 -2.70 18.02
CA LEU A 179 10.92 -3.56 17.43
C LEU A 179 11.58 -4.37 18.53
N ASP A 180 11.73 -5.68 18.33
CA ASP A 180 12.42 -6.57 19.27
C ASP A 180 13.95 -6.48 19.16
N THR A 181 14.45 -5.24 19.15
CA THR A 181 15.87 -4.88 19.13
C THR A 181 16.02 -3.41 19.55
N ALA A 182 17.19 -3.07 20.07
CA ALA A 182 17.63 -1.70 20.27
C ALA A 182 18.86 -1.34 19.42
N ASP A 183 19.22 -2.14 18.41
CA ASP A 183 20.50 -2.01 17.70
C ASP A 183 20.50 -0.95 16.60
N TYR A 184 19.35 -0.31 16.36
CA TYR A 184 19.17 0.68 15.31
C TYR A 184 18.90 2.08 15.88
N ALA A 185 19.19 3.11 15.09
CA ALA A 185 19.00 4.52 15.39
C ALA A 185 18.70 5.33 14.12
N GLY A 186 18.56 6.65 14.25
CA GLY A 186 18.36 7.54 13.09
C GLY A 186 16.98 7.41 12.45
N PHE A 187 15.95 7.11 13.24
CA PHE A 187 14.60 6.82 12.75
C PHE A 187 13.99 7.99 11.98
N SER A 188 13.55 7.72 10.74
CA SER A 188 12.80 8.69 9.92
C SER A 188 11.70 8.00 9.12
N GLY A 189 10.54 8.63 9.08
CA GLY A 189 9.38 8.14 8.35
C GLY A 189 9.31 8.70 6.93
N ILE A 190 8.71 7.96 6.00
CA ILE A 190 8.39 8.37 4.63
C ILE A 190 6.97 7.90 4.29
N ASP A 191 6.14 8.82 3.81
CA ASP A 191 4.84 8.50 3.21
C ASP A 191 5.02 8.22 1.71
N ILE A 192 4.67 7.02 1.24
CA ILE A 192 4.95 6.62 -0.15
C ILE A 192 4.05 7.33 -1.18
N MET A 193 2.86 7.78 -0.77
CA MET A 193 1.91 8.47 -1.65
C MET A 193 2.38 9.90 -1.95
N THR A 194 2.98 10.56 -0.95
CA THR A 194 3.39 11.97 -1.04
C THR A 194 4.90 12.16 -1.21
N GLY A 195 5.71 11.19 -0.77
CA GLY A 195 7.17 11.29 -0.69
C GLY A 195 7.67 12.17 0.46
N LYS A 196 6.78 12.69 1.32
CA LYS A 196 7.17 13.53 2.44
C LYS A 196 7.71 12.69 3.58
N SER A 197 8.77 13.19 4.22
CA SER A 197 9.26 12.61 5.46
C SER A 197 8.39 13.01 6.64
N PHE A 198 8.30 12.13 7.64
CA PHE A 198 7.68 12.42 8.93
C PHE A 198 8.59 12.00 10.09
N LYS A 199 8.41 12.64 11.24
CA LYS A 199 9.19 12.34 12.45
C LYS A 199 8.67 11.07 13.11
N VAL A 200 9.58 10.22 13.58
CA VAL A 200 9.26 9.02 14.37
C VAL A 200 9.72 9.26 15.82
N ASN A 201 8.77 9.23 16.76
CA ASN A 201 9.06 9.39 18.17
C ASN A 201 9.51 8.05 18.76
N ALA A 202 10.82 7.82 18.82
CA ALA A 202 11.40 6.57 19.27
C ALA A 202 11.95 6.67 20.71
N SER A 203 11.82 5.59 21.47
CA SER A 203 12.44 5.40 22.78
C SER A 203 12.93 3.97 22.92
N VAL A 204 13.99 3.74 23.70
CA VAL A 204 14.44 2.38 24.03
C VAL A 204 13.92 2.02 25.42
N LYS A 205 13.27 0.86 25.55
CA LYS A 205 12.79 0.31 26.81
C LYS A 205 13.01 -1.20 26.82
N ASP A 206 13.62 -1.72 27.88
CA ASP A 206 13.84 -3.15 28.09
C ASP A 206 14.54 -3.84 26.89
N GLY A 207 15.52 -3.17 26.28
CA GLY A 207 16.26 -3.68 25.11
C GLY A 207 15.49 -3.63 23.79
N LYS A 208 14.30 -3.01 23.76
CA LYS A 208 13.45 -2.88 22.58
C LYS A 208 13.27 -1.41 22.19
N THR A 209 13.12 -1.16 20.89
CA THR A 209 12.80 0.17 20.38
C THR A 209 11.29 0.32 20.25
N VAL A 210 10.72 1.34 20.87
CA VAL A 210 9.29 1.66 20.81
C VAL A 210 9.10 2.98 20.08
N PHE A 211 8.33 2.95 18.99
CA PHE A 211 7.81 4.11 18.29
C PHE A 211 6.42 4.44 18.83
N LYS A 212 6.24 5.67 19.32
CA LYS A 212 4.97 6.15 19.86
C LYS A 212 4.13 6.85 18.81
N ASP A 213 2.83 6.60 18.87
CA ASP A 213 1.82 7.33 18.07
C ASP A 213 2.11 7.32 16.57
N VAL A 214 2.52 6.15 16.03
CA VAL A 214 2.75 5.98 14.60
C VAL A 214 1.40 5.99 13.88
N VAL A 215 1.24 6.91 12.93
CA VAL A 215 0.07 6.96 12.03
C VAL A 215 0.28 5.93 10.93
N ILE A 216 -0.53 4.88 10.93
CA ILE A 216 -0.47 3.77 9.97
C ILE A 216 -1.70 3.85 9.06
N PRO A 217 -1.55 4.37 7.82
CA PRO A 217 -2.67 4.52 6.91
C PRO A 217 -3.02 3.22 6.21
N ASP A 218 -4.01 3.30 5.33
CA ASP A 218 -4.41 2.26 4.40
C ASP A 218 -3.45 2.16 3.18
N TYR A 219 -2.17 2.47 3.33
CA TYR A 219 -1.15 2.29 2.29
C TYR A 219 0.24 2.24 2.93
N PRO A 220 1.27 1.75 2.21
CA PRO A 220 2.59 1.62 2.78
C PRO A 220 3.19 2.97 3.23
N VAL A 221 3.58 3.04 4.50
CA VAL A 221 4.54 4.03 5.02
C VAL A 221 5.80 3.30 5.44
N ILE A 222 6.93 4.00 5.44
CA ILE A 222 8.25 3.40 5.64
C ILE A 222 8.95 4.13 6.79
N ILE A 223 9.48 3.38 7.74
CA ILE A 223 10.38 3.88 8.77
C ILE A 223 11.77 3.36 8.46
N ARG A 224 12.69 4.27 8.12
CA ARG A 224 14.10 3.99 7.88
C ARG A 224 14.89 4.05 9.18
N MET A 225 15.90 3.20 9.31
CA MET A 225 16.78 3.15 10.47
C MET A 225 18.15 2.60 10.08
N MET A 226 19.19 3.08 10.76
CA MET A 226 20.57 2.65 10.55
C MET A 226 21.07 1.86 11.75
N PRO A 227 21.96 0.87 11.57
CA PRO A 227 22.64 0.23 12.68
C PRO A 227 23.36 1.29 13.54
N LYS A 228 23.33 1.10 14.85
CA LYS A 228 24.15 1.90 15.78
C LYS A 228 25.63 1.65 15.48
N LYS A 229 26.43 2.70 15.64
CA LYS A 229 27.90 2.59 15.63
C LYS A 229 28.41 1.99 16.92
#